data_AF-A0A3D0ZJ55-F1
#
_entry.id   AF-A0A3D0ZJ55-F1
#
_cell.length_a   1.000
_cell.length_b   1.000
_cell.length_c   1.000
_cell.angle_alpha   90.00
_cell.angle_beta   90.00
_cell.angle_gamma   90.00
#
_symmetry.space_group_name_H-M   'P 1'
#
loop_
_entity.id
_entity.type
_entity.pdbx_description
1 polymer ?
#
loop_
_entity_poly.entity_id
_entity_poly.type
_entity_poly.pdbx_seq_one_letter_code
_entity_poly.pdbx_strand_id
1 'polypeptide(L)'
;MTADTGDRTGPTASITALGARAGGAVRRWPWWLQVAVLYAAARLVSACIFMAAALHQGPNPWFAPKPDYWNFINIWDARWYGRIITDGYPSTLPTDAAGNVQENAWAFYPLFPALGRALAGLTGISPAAALTVIAMLSGLGAAMAVYCLFRHMASHTAALWGVAFFATFPVSAILQVPYAEPLTIFLLATALLLVIRRHYFSAMPVVLLLCLSRPVGVPFAAMLGLLFLWRLVERGRTPRSGSHSPGHLVALAGLTVVCGVSALLWPVAAWAATGDIEAYTKTETVWRGHDLVPFRPWFDTGVDLFGPVLGILAPFFFVGLFALLLFSPPVARLGVELRLWCACYMGYLLLFLHPQTSTFRMLLPLFPLA
;
A
#
# COMPACT_ATOMS: atom_id res chain seq x y z
N MET A 1 -13.15 62.94 -35.36
CA MET A 1 -13.53 62.37 -34.04
C MET A 1 -13.31 60.86 -34.14
N THR A 2 -12.06 60.45 -33.92
CA THR A 2 -11.59 59.06 -34.00
C THR A 2 -11.94 58.36 -32.69
N ALA A 3 -12.87 57.41 -32.73
CA ALA A 3 -13.24 56.61 -31.58
C ALA A 3 -12.16 55.53 -31.34
N ASP A 4 -11.42 55.74 -30.26
CA ASP A 4 -10.49 54.80 -29.64
C ASP A 4 -11.26 53.56 -29.17
N THR A 5 -10.99 52.41 -29.79
CA THR A 5 -11.55 51.11 -29.37
C THR A 5 -10.56 50.48 -28.39
N GLY A 6 -10.69 50.88 -27.13
CA GLY A 6 -9.95 50.31 -26.01
C GLY A 6 -10.19 48.80 -25.92
N ASP A 7 -9.13 48.04 -26.20
CA ASP A 7 -9.04 46.59 -26.08
C ASP A 7 -9.21 46.16 -24.61
N ARG A 8 -10.44 45.83 -24.22
CA ARG A 8 -10.76 45.28 -22.90
C ARG A 8 -10.40 43.80 -22.85
N THR A 9 -9.11 43.51 -22.75
CA THR A 9 -8.62 42.19 -22.32
C THR A 9 -8.98 42.00 -20.85
N GLY A 10 -10.15 41.40 -20.58
CA GLY A 10 -10.67 41.20 -19.23
C GLY A 10 -9.73 40.32 -18.36
N PRO A 11 -9.72 40.50 -17.03
CA PRO A 11 -8.85 39.76 -16.11
C PRO A 11 -9.03 38.23 -16.18
N THR A 12 -10.18 37.75 -16.64
CA THR A 12 -10.44 36.33 -16.94
C THR A 12 -9.61 35.79 -18.10
N ALA A 13 -9.40 36.57 -19.17
CA ALA A 13 -8.52 36.17 -20.27
C ALA A 13 -7.06 36.04 -19.80
N SER A 14 -6.63 36.92 -18.89
CA SER A 14 -5.30 36.92 -18.29
C SER A 14 -5.06 35.71 -17.41
N ILE A 15 -6.03 35.31 -16.57
CA ILE A 15 -5.94 34.10 -15.72
C ILE A 15 -5.92 32.82 -16.57
N THR A 16 -6.75 32.76 -17.62
CA THR A 16 -6.80 31.60 -18.52
C THR A 16 -5.51 31.47 -19.33
N ALA A 17 -4.93 32.60 -19.77
CA ALA A 17 -3.63 32.64 -20.46
C ALA A 17 -2.45 32.29 -19.53
N LEU A 18 -2.48 32.73 -18.26
CA LEU A 18 -1.53 32.34 -17.23
C LEU A 18 -1.62 30.84 -16.93
N GLY A 19 -2.84 30.29 -16.82
CA GLY A 19 -3.08 28.86 -16.64
C GLY A 19 -2.59 28.04 -17.84
N ALA A 20 -2.80 28.51 -19.06
CA ALA A 20 -2.31 27.85 -20.27
C ALA A 20 -0.78 27.92 -20.41
N ARG A 21 -0.15 29.04 -20.04
CA ARG A 21 1.32 29.19 -20.02
C ARG A 21 1.96 28.36 -18.93
N ALA A 22 1.39 28.34 -17.72
CA ALA A 22 1.83 27.50 -16.62
C ALA A 22 1.66 26.00 -16.97
N GLY A 23 0.52 25.61 -17.54
CA GLY A 23 0.29 24.24 -18.02
C GLY A 23 1.24 23.83 -19.15
N GLY A 24 1.57 24.75 -20.06
CA GLY A 24 2.57 24.54 -21.11
C GLY A 24 4.00 24.40 -20.57
N ALA A 25 4.35 25.16 -19.53
CA ALA A 25 5.66 25.09 -18.87
C ALA A 25 5.82 23.79 -18.06
N VAL A 26 4.79 23.38 -17.30
CA VAL A 26 4.79 22.12 -16.54
C VAL A 26 4.89 20.90 -17.46
N ARG A 27 4.26 20.94 -18.64
CA ARG A 27 4.39 19.88 -19.66
C ARG A 27 5.82 19.68 -20.18
N ARG A 28 6.69 20.69 -20.06
CA ARG A 28 8.10 20.61 -20.47
C ARG A 28 9.01 20.06 -19.37
N TRP A 29 8.52 19.94 -18.13
CA TRP A 29 9.31 19.38 -17.05
C TRP A 29 9.55 17.88 -17.27
N PRO A 30 10.70 17.34 -16.83
CA PRO A 30 10.89 15.90 -16.85
C PRO A 30 9.83 15.21 -15.99
N TRP A 31 9.39 14.03 -16.42
CA TRP A 31 8.25 13.34 -15.80
C TRP A 31 8.41 13.14 -14.28
N TRP A 32 9.63 12.90 -13.80
CA TRP A 32 9.91 12.65 -12.39
C TRP A 32 9.65 13.88 -11.54
N LEU A 33 9.91 15.08 -12.09
CA LEU A 33 9.65 16.35 -11.40
C LEU A 33 8.15 16.63 -11.36
N GLN A 34 7.42 16.33 -12.43
CA GLN A 34 5.97 16.45 -12.46
C GLN A 34 5.31 15.55 -11.39
N VAL A 35 5.75 14.29 -11.29
CA VAL A 35 5.28 13.34 -10.26
C VAL A 35 5.66 13.82 -8.86
N ALA A 36 6.89 14.32 -8.66
CA ALA A 36 7.34 14.79 -7.36
C ALA A 36 6.55 16.01 -6.87
N VAL A 37 6.29 16.98 -7.75
CA VAL A 37 5.48 18.17 -7.42
C VAL A 37 4.03 17.79 -7.14
N LEU A 38 3.44 16.90 -7.93
CA LEU A 38 2.10 16.37 -7.69
C LEU A 38 2.02 15.68 -6.32
N TYR A 39 2.98 14.80 -6.02
CA TYR A 39 3.05 14.11 -4.73
C TYR A 39 3.20 15.11 -3.58
N ALA A 40 4.13 16.05 -3.67
CA ALA A 40 4.34 17.07 -2.64
C ALA A 40 3.09 17.91 -2.40
N ALA A 41 2.40 18.35 -3.46
CA ALA A 41 1.13 19.08 -3.35
C ALA A 41 0.05 18.25 -2.63
N ALA A 42 -0.09 16.97 -2.98
CA ALA A 42 -1.04 16.07 -2.34
C ALA A 42 -0.72 15.83 -0.84
N ARG A 43 0.57 15.78 -0.47
CA ARG A 43 1.01 15.67 0.92
C ARG A 43 0.76 16.94 1.72
N LEU A 44 0.90 18.12 1.11
CA LEU A 44 0.52 19.39 1.74
C LEU A 44 -0.99 19.42 2.03
N VAL A 45 -1.83 19.02 1.07
CA VAL A 45 -3.28 18.92 1.28
C VAL A 45 -3.60 17.94 2.42
N SER A 46 -2.96 16.77 2.42
CA SER A 46 -3.11 15.77 3.48
C SER A 46 -2.68 16.32 4.85
N ALA A 47 -1.60 17.12 4.90
CA ALA A 47 -1.13 17.76 6.11
C ALA A 47 -2.11 18.79 6.65
N CYS A 48 -2.73 19.59 5.78
CA CYS A 48 -3.80 20.51 6.16
C CYS A 48 -5.01 19.76 6.72
N ILE A 49 -5.40 18.63 6.12
CA ILE A 49 -6.50 17.80 6.62
C ILE A 49 -6.16 17.21 7.99
N PHE A 50 -4.97 16.66 8.18
CA PHE A 50 -4.53 16.15 9.48
C PHE A 50 -4.47 17.25 10.53
N MET A 51 -3.99 18.43 10.19
CA MET A 51 -4.00 19.58 11.11
C MET A 51 -5.43 19.98 11.49
N ALA A 52 -6.34 20.04 10.51
CA ALA A 52 -7.74 20.33 10.78
C ALA A 52 -8.36 19.26 11.70
N ALA A 53 -8.06 17.98 11.50
CA ALA A 53 -8.50 16.90 12.37
C ALA A 53 -7.88 17.00 13.78
N ALA A 54 -6.59 17.34 13.87
CA ALA A 54 -5.87 17.53 15.13
C ALA A 54 -6.53 18.61 16.00
N LEU A 55 -6.94 19.73 15.40
CA LEU A 55 -7.64 20.82 16.11
C LEU A 55 -9.00 20.40 16.72
N HIS A 56 -9.60 19.32 16.22
CA HIS A 56 -10.84 18.75 16.74
C HIS A 56 -10.62 17.51 17.62
N GLN A 57 -9.36 17.07 17.79
CA GLN A 57 -9.06 15.88 18.57
C GLN A 57 -9.29 16.13 20.07
N GLY A 58 -10.20 15.35 20.65
CA GLY A 58 -10.47 15.32 22.09
C GLY A 58 -9.41 14.54 22.89
N PRO A 59 -9.71 14.25 24.16
CA PRO A 59 -8.87 13.41 25.01
C PRO A 59 -8.59 12.05 24.37
N ASN A 60 -7.34 11.60 24.44
CA ASN A 60 -6.90 10.31 23.93
C ASN A 60 -5.75 9.75 24.80
N PRO A 61 -5.39 8.46 24.66
CA PRO A 61 -4.37 7.83 25.50
C PRO A 61 -2.91 8.27 25.24
N TRP A 62 -2.62 9.01 24.15
CA TRP A 62 -1.25 9.27 23.71
C TRP A 62 -0.78 10.70 24.01
N PHE A 63 -1.61 11.70 23.72
CA PHE A 63 -1.26 13.11 23.83
C PHE A 63 -2.42 13.94 24.39
N ALA A 64 -2.10 15.14 24.88
CA ALA A 64 -3.12 16.11 25.27
C ALA A 64 -4.07 16.44 24.09
N PRO A 65 -5.32 16.86 24.37
CA PRO A 65 -6.24 17.29 23.32
C PRO A 65 -5.65 18.39 22.44
N LYS A 66 -6.06 18.42 21.17
CA LYS A 66 -5.56 19.36 20.15
C LYS A 66 -4.03 19.33 19.97
N PRO A 67 -3.44 18.15 19.71
CA PRO A 67 -1.99 18.03 19.54
C PRO A 67 -1.52 18.81 18.29
N ASP A 68 -0.23 19.15 18.26
CA ASP A 68 0.40 19.60 17.02
C ASP A 68 0.43 18.48 15.95
N TYR A 69 0.80 18.85 14.73
CA TYR A 69 0.87 17.91 13.60
C TYR A 69 1.75 16.68 13.86
N TRP A 70 2.91 16.88 14.48
CA TRP A 70 3.92 15.82 14.66
C TRP A 70 3.44 14.79 15.68
N ASN A 71 2.79 15.25 16.74
CA ASN A 71 2.16 14.38 17.73
C ASN A 71 0.91 13.71 17.15
N PHE A 72 0.11 14.42 16.35
CA PHE A 72 -1.08 13.87 15.70
C PHE A 72 -0.77 12.66 14.81
N ILE A 73 0.27 12.73 13.97
CA ILE A 73 0.64 11.62 13.09
C ILE A 73 1.44 10.51 13.80
N ASN A 74 1.82 10.71 15.06
CA ASN A 74 2.65 9.79 15.84
C ASN A 74 1.83 8.98 16.86
N ILE A 75 0.70 8.43 16.42
CA ILE A 75 -0.23 7.59 17.20
C ILE A 75 -0.42 6.21 16.54
N TRP A 76 -1.08 5.29 17.25
CA TRP A 76 -1.37 3.92 16.80
C TRP A 76 -0.10 3.17 16.35
N ASP A 77 -0.05 2.67 15.11
CA ASP A 77 1.06 1.88 14.55
C ASP A 77 2.43 2.58 14.69
N ALA A 78 2.47 3.92 14.66
CA ALA A 78 3.72 4.69 14.85
C ALA A 78 4.37 4.41 16.20
N ARG A 79 3.53 4.27 17.25
CA ARG A 79 4.00 3.98 18.62
C ARG A 79 4.53 2.56 18.72
N TRP A 80 3.98 1.61 17.97
CA TRP A 80 4.50 0.25 17.87
C TRP A 80 5.86 0.21 17.19
N TYR A 81 6.04 0.91 16.07
CA TYR A 81 7.36 1.02 15.43
C TYR A 81 8.38 1.70 16.35
N GLY A 82 7.98 2.76 17.06
CA GLY A 82 8.81 3.39 18.08
C GLY A 82 9.24 2.40 19.18
N ARG A 83 8.30 1.62 19.72
CA ARG A 83 8.56 0.57 20.71
C ARG A 83 9.53 -0.47 20.17
N ILE A 84 9.38 -0.92 18.93
CA ILE A 84 10.31 -1.89 18.31
C ILE A 84 11.71 -1.30 18.16
N ILE A 85 11.84 -0.01 17.87
CA ILE A 85 13.15 0.65 17.78
C ILE A 85 13.83 0.71 19.15
N THR A 86 13.08 0.94 20.23
CA THR A 86 13.63 1.04 21.58
C THR A 86 13.86 -0.34 22.22
N ASP A 87 12.82 -1.17 22.23
CA ASP A 87 12.74 -2.40 23.04
C ASP A 87 13.02 -3.67 22.22
N GLY A 88 12.91 -3.59 20.89
CA GLY A 88 13.00 -4.75 20.01
C GLY A 88 11.74 -5.62 20.04
N TYR A 89 11.89 -6.90 19.68
CA TYR A 89 10.82 -7.88 19.70
C TYR A 89 10.91 -8.72 20.98
N PRO A 90 9.80 -8.99 21.67
CA PRO A 90 9.82 -9.75 22.91
C PRO A 90 10.13 -11.23 22.65
N SER A 91 10.96 -11.83 23.49
CA SER A 91 11.29 -13.27 23.46
C SER A 91 10.22 -14.15 24.10
N THR A 92 9.27 -13.56 24.82
CA THR A 92 8.10 -14.25 25.38
C THR A 92 6.87 -13.44 25.03
N LEU A 93 5.78 -14.10 24.63
CA LEU A 93 4.56 -13.37 24.30
C LEU A 93 3.95 -12.77 25.58
N PRO A 94 3.66 -11.45 25.59
CA PRO A 94 3.00 -10.86 26.74
C PRO A 94 1.60 -11.46 26.90
N THR A 95 1.24 -11.81 28.12
CA THR A 95 -0.06 -12.39 28.47
C THR A 95 -0.70 -11.63 29.62
N ASP A 96 -2.04 -11.65 29.70
CA ASP A 96 -2.77 -11.14 30.86
C ASP A 96 -2.78 -12.14 32.03
N ALA A 97 -3.43 -11.78 33.13
CA ALA A 97 -3.56 -12.64 34.31
C ALA A 97 -4.30 -13.96 34.05
N ALA A 98 -5.06 -14.06 32.95
CA ALA A 98 -5.77 -15.27 32.53
C ALA A 98 -4.97 -16.10 31.51
N GLY A 99 -3.77 -15.65 31.11
CA GLY A 99 -2.93 -16.31 30.13
C GLY A 99 -3.24 -15.98 28.67
N ASN A 100 -4.12 -15.01 28.40
CA ASN A 100 -4.43 -14.61 27.04
C ASN A 100 -3.32 -13.71 26.50
N VAL A 101 -2.84 -14.02 25.30
CA VAL A 101 -1.84 -13.19 24.59
C VAL A 101 -2.38 -11.77 24.43
N GLN A 102 -1.51 -10.78 24.63
CA GLN A 102 -1.82 -9.36 24.49
C GLN A 102 -1.23 -8.79 23.20
N GLU A 103 -1.72 -7.62 22.80
CA GLU A 103 -1.19 -6.86 21.67
C GLU A 103 0.32 -6.69 21.84
N ASN A 104 1.08 -7.00 20.79
CA ASN A 104 2.53 -7.02 20.90
C ASN A 104 3.23 -6.73 19.57
N ALA A 105 4.55 -6.54 19.66
CA ALA A 105 5.39 -6.10 18.56
C ALA A 105 5.46 -7.07 17.38
N TRP A 106 5.23 -8.37 17.56
CA TRP A 106 5.31 -9.36 16.46
C TRP A 106 4.26 -9.16 15.36
N ALA A 107 3.22 -8.35 15.61
CA ALA A 107 2.24 -7.92 14.60
C ALA A 107 2.85 -6.97 13.54
N PHE A 108 4.01 -6.39 13.83
CA PHE A 108 4.66 -5.39 12.99
C PHE A 108 5.92 -5.98 12.39
N TYR A 109 6.01 -5.92 11.07
CA TYR A 109 7.10 -6.52 10.31
C TYR A 109 8.39 -5.67 10.40
N PRO A 110 9.58 -6.30 10.25
CA PRO A 110 10.82 -5.73 10.75
C PRO A 110 11.47 -4.67 9.87
N LEU A 111 11.17 -4.63 8.57
CA LEU A 111 11.94 -3.79 7.65
C LEU A 111 11.81 -2.29 7.97
N PHE A 112 10.59 -1.80 8.17
CA PHE A 112 10.34 -0.38 8.42
C PHE A 112 10.99 0.13 9.73
N PRO A 113 10.80 -0.52 10.90
CA PRO A 113 11.48 -0.08 12.13
C PRO A 113 13.00 -0.28 12.06
N ALA A 114 13.51 -1.29 11.35
CA ALA A 114 14.96 -1.46 11.18
C ALA A 114 15.59 -0.30 10.38
N LEU A 115 14.94 0.14 9.29
CA LEU A 115 15.36 1.32 8.54
C LEU A 115 15.27 2.59 9.39
N GLY A 116 14.22 2.74 10.20
CA GLY A 116 14.06 3.85 11.14
C GLY A 116 15.19 3.91 12.16
N ARG A 117 15.53 2.75 12.77
CA ARG A 117 16.65 2.62 13.70
C ARG A 117 17.99 2.98 13.05
N ALA A 118 18.24 2.49 11.84
CA ALA A 118 19.46 2.79 11.10
C ALA A 118 19.59 4.29 10.78
N LEU A 119 18.54 4.91 10.25
CA LEU A 119 18.55 6.33 9.92
C LEU A 119 18.70 7.20 11.17
N ALA A 120 17.99 6.90 12.25
CA ALA A 120 18.11 7.60 13.52
C ALA A 120 19.54 7.48 14.10
N GLY A 121 20.12 6.27 14.06
CA GLY A 121 21.50 6.04 14.53
C GLY A 121 22.56 6.77 13.69
N LEU A 122 22.36 6.88 12.38
CA LEU A 122 23.31 7.55 11.46
C LEU A 122 23.25 9.07 11.50
N THR A 123 22.07 9.64 11.80
CA THR A 123 21.83 11.10 11.69
C THR A 123 21.62 11.79 13.02
N GLY A 124 21.35 11.04 14.09
CA GLY A 124 21.03 11.58 15.42
C GLY A 124 19.61 12.16 15.56
N ILE A 125 18.77 12.08 14.51
CA ILE A 125 17.38 12.52 14.59
C ILE A 125 16.53 11.54 15.41
N SER A 126 15.39 12.01 15.91
CA SER A 126 14.49 11.16 16.69
C SER A 126 13.95 9.98 15.86
N PRO A 127 13.70 8.80 16.44
CA PRO A 127 13.11 7.66 15.73
C PRO A 127 11.81 7.99 14.99
N ALA A 128 10.94 8.81 15.61
CA ALA A 128 9.69 9.25 14.98
C ALA A 128 9.93 10.11 13.72
N ALA A 129 10.90 11.01 13.76
CA ALA A 129 11.30 11.81 12.59
C ALA A 129 11.92 10.92 11.51
N ALA A 130 12.79 9.97 11.88
CA ALA A 130 13.38 9.02 10.93
C ALA A 130 12.31 8.19 10.20
N LEU A 131 11.34 7.62 10.92
CA LEU A 131 10.23 6.88 10.33
C LEU A 131 9.37 7.76 9.41
N THR A 132 9.13 9.02 9.79
CA THR A 132 8.37 9.97 8.96
C THR A 132 9.11 10.29 7.67
N VAL A 133 10.41 10.54 7.72
CA VAL A 133 11.24 10.77 6.52
C VAL A 133 11.22 9.55 5.60
N ILE A 134 11.39 8.35 6.15
CA ILE A 134 11.34 7.09 5.38
C ILE A 134 9.96 6.93 4.73
N ALA A 135 8.87 7.19 5.47
CA ALA A 135 7.51 7.12 4.94
C ALA A 135 7.32 8.10 3.77
N MET A 136 7.69 9.38 3.94
CA MET A 136 7.53 10.39 2.90
C MET A 136 8.36 10.11 1.65
N LEU A 137 9.63 9.69 1.81
CA LEU A 137 10.49 9.31 0.70
C LEU A 137 10.01 8.04 0.00
N SER A 138 9.53 7.06 0.76
CA SER A 138 8.95 5.84 0.21
C SER A 138 7.65 6.14 -0.54
N GLY A 139 6.79 7.02 -0.03
CA GLY A 139 5.58 7.43 -0.74
C GLY A 139 5.88 8.18 -2.05
N LEU A 140 6.96 8.98 -2.09
CA LEU A 140 7.45 9.59 -3.34
C LEU A 140 7.95 8.52 -4.31
N GLY A 141 8.76 7.58 -3.82
CA GLY A 141 9.23 6.43 -4.60
C GLY A 141 8.07 5.59 -5.14
N ALA A 142 7.03 5.36 -4.33
CA ALA A 142 5.79 4.70 -4.72
C ALA A 142 5.11 5.46 -5.85
N ALA A 143 4.90 6.77 -5.72
CA ALA A 143 4.29 7.57 -6.79
C ALA A 143 5.07 7.49 -8.11
N MET A 144 6.40 7.49 -8.04
CA MET A 144 7.26 7.30 -9.23
C MET A 144 7.16 5.90 -9.83
N ALA A 145 7.13 4.85 -8.99
CA ALA A 145 6.98 3.48 -9.44
C ALA A 145 5.60 3.23 -10.06
N VAL A 146 4.54 3.75 -9.45
CA VAL A 146 3.15 3.73 -9.96
C VAL A 146 3.07 4.46 -11.30
N TYR A 147 3.67 5.65 -11.42
CA TYR A 147 3.76 6.36 -12.70
C TYR A 147 4.42 5.48 -13.77
N CYS A 148 5.57 4.88 -13.45
CA CYS A 148 6.28 4.01 -14.38
C CYS A 148 5.44 2.80 -14.79
N LEU A 149 4.69 2.22 -13.85
CA LEU A 149 3.77 1.11 -14.09
C LEU A 149 2.69 1.53 -15.09
N PHE A 150 1.96 2.62 -14.81
CA PHE A 150 0.90 3.13 -15.69
C PHE A 150 1.42 3.54 -17.07
N ARG A 151 2.66 3.99 -17.20
CA ARG A 151 3.27 4.30 -18.50
C ARG A 151 3.43 3.09 -19.43
N HIS A 152 3.36 1.85 -18.92
CA HIS A 152 3.35 0.65 -19.77
C HIS A 152 1.99 0.43 -20.48
N MET A 153 0.94 1.12 -20.02
CA MET A 153 -0.45 0.77 -20.32
C MET A 153 -1.24 1.96 -20.86
N ALA A 154 -0.83 3.17 -20.45
CA ALA A 154 -1.55 4.41 -20.71
C ALA A 154 -0.56 5.51 -21.10
N SER A 155 -1.07 6.57 -21.75
CA SER A 155 -0.28 7.74 -22.16
C SER A 155 0.35 8.46 -20.96
N HIS A 156 1.29 9.39 -21.22
CA HIS A 156 1.89 10.22 -20.17
C HIS A 156 0.84 10.93 -19.32
N THR A 157 -0.12 11.59 -19.97
CA THR A 157 -1.20 12.31 -19.29
C THR A 157 -2.08 11.39 -18.44
N ALA A 158 -2.47 10.23 -18.98
CA ALA A 158 -3.27 9.27 -18.24
C ALA A 158 -2.52 8.68 -17.04
N ALA A 159 -1.22 8.41 -17.18
CA ALA A 159 -0.38 7.95 -16.08
C ALA A 159 -0.24 9.01 -14.97
N LEU A 160 -0.11 10.30 -15.32
CA LEU A 160 -0.11 11.39 -14.34
C LEU A 160 -1.45 11.51 -13.61
N TRP A 161 -2.58 11.33 -14.31
CA TRP A 161 -3.89 11.29 -13.67
C TRP A 161 -4.04 10.10 -12.72
N GLY A 162 -3.61 8.91 -13.11
CA GLY A 162 -3.61 7.76 -12.20
C GLY A 162 -2.76 8.01 -10.95
N VAL A 163 -1.61 8.69 -11.08
CA VAL A 163 -0.79 9.11 -9.94
C VAL A 163 -1.49 10.18 -9.12
N ALA A 164 -2.22 11.11 -9.75
CA ALA A 164 -3.04 12.11 -9.06
C ALA A 164 -4.11 11.42 -8.21
N PHE A 165 -4.87 10.47 -8.77
CA PHE A 165 -5.87 9.69 -8.04
C PHE A 165 -5.23 8.91 -6.89
N PHE A 166 -4.15 8.18 -7.14
CA PHE A 166 -3.42 7.46 -6.09
C PHE A 166 -2.94 8.39 -4.97
N ALA A 167 -2.35 9.53 -5.31
CA ALA A 167 -1.74 10.44 -4.35
C ALA A 167 -2.77 11.29 -3.58
N THR A 168 -3.99 11.45 -4.10
CA THR A 168 -5.05 12.28 -3.50
C THR A 168 -6.25 11.48 -2.99
N PHE A 169 -6.30 10.17 -3.22
CA PHE A 169 -7.31 9.28 -2.65
C PHE A 169 -7.36 9.48 -1.12
N PRO A 170 -8.52 9.55 -0.44
CA PRO A 170 -8.60 10.01 0.94
C PRO A 170 -7.64 9.32 1.92
N VAL A 171 -7.40 8.01 1.77
CA VAL A 171 -6.47 7.26 2.63
C VAL A 171 -5.00 7.40 2.26
N SER A 172 -4.68 8.01 1.12
CA SER A 172 -3.30 8.31 0.70
C SER A 172 -2.57 9.24 1.67
N ALA A 173 -3.31 9.91 2.58
CA ALA A 173 -2.73 10.64 3.71
C ALA A 173 -1.80 9.76 4.56
N ILE A 174 -1.95 8.43 4.54
CA ILE A 174 -1.01 7.49 5.19
C ILE A 174 0.42 7.57 4.63
N LEU A 175 0.60 8.10 3.41
CA LEU A 175 1.90 8.22 2.73
C LEU A 175 2.88 9.22 3.37
N GLN A 176 2.46 9.96 4.39
CA GLN A 176 3.32 10.82 5.24
C GLN A 176 3.25 10.47 6.74
N VAL A 177 2.52 9.42 7.11
CA VAL A 177 2.43 8.96 8.49
C VAL A 177 3.58 7.96 8.71
N PRO A 178 4.25 7.93 9.89
CA PRO A 178 5.34 7.00 10.19
C PRO A 178 4.88 5.54 10.35
N TYR A 179 4.23 5.01 9.32
CA TYR A 179 3.75 3.62 9.19
C TYR A 179 4.48 2.91 8.03
N ALA A 180 4.39 1.58 7.96
CA ALA A 180 5.11 0.78 6.96
C ALA A 180 4.46 0.77 5.55
N GLU A 181 3.21 1.22 5.41
CA GLU A 181 2.46 1.20 4.15
C GLU A 181 3.17 1.92 3.01
N PRO A 182 3.76 3.11 3.18
CA PRO A 182 4.38 3.84 2.08
C PRO A 182 5.59 3.06 1.54
N LEU A 183 6.38 2.46 2.43
CA LEU A 183 7.48 1.55 2.09
C LEU A 183 6.96 0.29 1.37
N THR A 184 5.90 -0.31 1.90
CA THR A 184 5.27 -1.50 1.33
C THR A 184 4.78 -1.23 -0.10
N ILE A 185 4.10 -0.10 -0.33
CA ILE A 185 3.56 0.26 -1.64
C ILE A 185 4.68 0.56 -2.62
N PHE A 186 5.76 1.20 -2.18
CA PHE A 186 6.93 1.42 -3.02
C PHE A 186 7.56 0.09 -3.47
N LEU A 187 7.80 -0.83 -2.53
CA LEU A 187 8.35 -2.15 -2.83
C LEU A 187 7.40 -2.98 -3.71
N LEU A 188 6.10 -2.92 -3.45
CA LEU A 188 5.07 -3.59 -4.23
C LEU A 188 5.01 -3.07 -5.67
N ALA A 189 4.92 -1.75 -5.85
CA ALA A 189 4.87 -1.14 -7.18
C ALA A 189 6.15 -1.44 -7.97
N THR A 190 7.30 -1.43 -7.30
CA THR A 190 8.59 -1.80 -7.90
C THR A 190 8.62 -3.29 -8.28
N ALA A 191 8.16 -4.18 -7.40
CA ALA A 191 8.08 -5.62 -7.68
C ALA A 191 7.16 -5.91 -8.87
N LEU A 192 5.96 -5.32 -8.90
CA LEU A 192 5.02 -5.43 -10.03
C LEU A 192 5.64 -4.92 -11.32
N LEU A 193 6.32 -3.76 -11.28
CA LEU A 193 7.02 -3.20 -12.44
C LEU A 193 8.11 -4.14 -12.98
N LEU A 194 8.89 -4.76 -12.10
CA LEU A 194 9.91 -5.74 -12.48
C LEU A 194 9.30 -7.03 -13.05
N VAL A 195 8.20 -7.51 -12.47
CA VAL A 195 7.46 -8.69 -12.96
C VAL A 195 6.88 -8.46 -14.35
N ILE A 196 6.26 -7.30 -14.60
CA ILE A 196 5.74 -6.90 -15.92
C ILE A 196 6.86 -6.79 -16.95
N ARG A 197 7.98 -6.18 -16.55
CA ARG A 197 9.20 -6.10 -17.39
C ARG A 197 9.94 -7.43 -17.53
N ARG A 198 9.48 -8.48 -16.85
CA ARG A 198 10.07 -9.83 -16.85
C ARG A 198 11.49 -9.89 -16.27
N HIS A 199 11.86 -8.92 -15.43
CA HIS A 199 13.14 -8.86 -14.73
C HIS A 199 13.06 -9.66 -13.41
N TYR A 200 12.79 -10.97 -13.50
CA TYR A 200 12.47 -11.81 -12.34
C TYR A 200 13.60 -11.91 -11.32
N PHE A 201 14.85 -12.00 -11.78
CA PHE A 201 16.01 -12.05 -10.88
C PHE A 201 16.15 -10.74 -10.07
N SER A 202 16.00 -9.59 -10.73
CA SER A 202 16.01 -8.29 -10.04
C SER A 202 14.83 -8.12 -9.08
N ALA A 203 13.70 -8.80 -9.32
CA ALA A 203 12.55 -8.77 -8.44
C ALA A 203 12.77 -9.55 -7.13
N MET A 204 13.64 -10.56 -7.11
CA MET A 204 13.88 -11.40 -5.92
C MET A 204 14.25 -10.59 -4.65
N PRO A 205 15.27 -9.70 -4.65
CA PRO A 205 15.60 -8.91 -3.47
C PRO A 205 14.47 -7.94 -3.09
N VAL A 206 13.77 -7.36 -4.08
CA VAL A 206 12.65 -6.44 -3.81
C VAL A 206 11.49 -7.17 -3.15
N VAL A 207 11.18 -8.39 -3.59
CA VAL A 207 10.12 -9.23 -3.03
C VAL A 207 10.47 -9.72 -1.63
N LEU A 208 11.73 -10.06 -1.36
CA LEU A 208 12.19 -10.36 -0.01
C LEU A 208 11.92 -9.18 0.93
N LEU A 209 12.33 -7.97 0.54
CA LEU A 209 12.07 -6.76 1.31
C LEU A 209 10.56 -6.48 1.45
N LEU A 210 9.77 -6.71 0.40
CA LEU A 210 8.32 -6.58 0.45
C LEU A 210 7.71 -7.51 1.51
N CYS A 211 8.13 -8.77 1.55
CA CYS A 211 7.67 -9.75 2.53
C CYS A 211 8.11 -9.40 3.96
N LEU A 212 9.23 -8.68 4.13
CA LEU A 212 9.70 -8.17 5.42
C LEU A 212 9.09 -6.81 5.80
N SER A 213 8.29 -6.21 4.92
CA SER A 213 7.63 -4.93 5.20
C SER A 213 6.26 -5.09 5.82
N ARG A 214 5.45 -6.05 5.34
CA ARG A 214 4.06 -6.35 5.73
C ARG A 214 3.69 -7.77 5.25
N PRO A 215 2.58 -8.38 5.72
CA PRO A 215 2.13 -9.70 5.28
C PRO A 215 1.60 -9.75 3.82
N VAL A 216 1.76 -8.66 3.05
CA VAL A 216 1.40 -8.59 1.62
C VAL A 216 2.21 -9.54 0.73
N GLY A 217 3.30 -10.13 1.25
CA GLY A 217 4.04 -11.18 0.59
C GLY A 217 3.20 -12.43 0.27
N VAL A 218 2.22 -12.75 1.11
CA VAL A 218 1.32 -13.91 0.91
C VAL A 218 0.47 -13.77 -0.36
N PRO A 219 -0.33 -12.69 -0.54
CA PRO A 219 -1.06 -12.51 -1.80
C PRO A 219 -0.14 -12.31 -3.01
N PHE A 220 1.07 -11.77 -2.82
CA PHE A 220 2.03 -11.64 -3.91
C PHE A 220 2.57 -13.01 -4.38
N ALA A 221 2.85 -13.92 -3.46
CA ALA A 221 3.24 -15.30 -3.77
C ALA A 221 2.12 -16.03 -4.51
N ALA A 222 0.86 -15.87 -4.07
CA ALA A 222 -0.31 -16.42 -4.76
C ALA A 222 -0.43 -15.87 -6.20
N MET A 223 -0.27 -14.55 -6.37
CA MET A 223 -0.25 -13.92 -7.70
C MET A 223 0.83 -14.51 -8.60
N LEU A 224 2.08 -14.64 -8.10
CA LEU A 224 3.19 -15.21 -8.87
C LEU A 224 2.93 -16.67 -9.26
N GLY A 225 2.40 -17.48 -8.34
CA GLY A 225 2.03 -18.87 -8.61
C GLY A 225 0.95 -18.98 -9.69
N LEU A 226 -0.11 -18.18 -9.59
CA LEU A 226 -1.16 -18.14 -10.62
C LEU A 226 -0.63 -17.60 -11.96
N LEU A 227 0.25 -16.61 -11.95
CA LEU A 227 0.90 -16.10 -13.15
C LEU A 227 1.77 -17.17 -13.81
N PHE A 228 2.51 -17.95 -13.01
CA PHE A 228 3.31 -19.08 -13.51
C PHE A 228 2.42 -20.14 -14.18
N LEU A 229 1.34 -20.55 -13.51
CA LEU A 229 0.38 -21.50 -14.07
C LEU A 229 -0.28 -20.97 -15.35
N TRP A 230 -0.68 -19.69 -15.35
CA TRP A 230 -1.27 -19.05 -16.53
C TRP A 230 -0.31 -19.08 -17.73
N ARG A 231 0.96 -18.73 -17.53
CA ARG A 231 1.98 -18.76 -18.61
C ARG A 231 2.31 -20.18 -19.07
N LEU A 232 2.25 -21.17 -18.18
CA LEU A 232 2.45 -22.57 -18.53
C LEU A 232 1.31 -23.08 -19.44
N VAL A 233 0.06 -22.75 -19.10
CA VAL A 233 -1.13 -23.08 -19.90
C VAL A 233 -1.11 -22.36 -21.24
N GLU A 234 -0.75 -21.07 -21.27
CA GLU A 234 -0.64 -20.29 -22.50
C GLU A 234 0.43 -20.88 -23.45
N ARG A 235 1.59 -21.27 -22.92
CA ARG A 235 2.64 -21.93 -23.71
C ARG A 235 2.17 -23.25 -24.32
N GLY A 236 1.36 -24.03 -23.59
CA GLY A 236 0.79 -25.28 -24.09
C GLY A 236 -0.27 -25.08 -25.19
N ARG A 237 -1.07 -24.01 -25.09
CA ARG A 237 -2.12 -23.69 -26.08
C ARG A 237 -1.59 -23.05 -27.35
N THR A 238 -0.55 -22.22 -27.25
CA THR A 238 0.06 -21.53 -28.39
C THR A 238 1.57 -21.75 -28.46
N PRO A 239 2.05 -22.96 -28.80
CA PRO A 239 3.48 -23.29 -28.80
C PRO A 239 4.34 -22.42 -29.73
N ARG A 240 3.72 -21.87 -30.78
CA ARG A 240 4.39 -21.08 -31.84
C ARG A 240 4.56 -19.59 -31.53
N SER A 241 3.98 -19.04 -30.46
CA SER A 241 4.04 -17.58 -30.24
C SER A 241 5.38 -17.07 -29.69
N GLY A 242 6.28 -17.97 -29.26
CA GLY A 242 7.58 -17.57 -28.68
C GLY A 242 7.45 -16.67 -27.45
N SER A 243 6.25 -16.48 -26.89
CA SER A 243 5.98 -15.41 -25.93
C SER A 243 6.66 -15.62 -24.58
N HIS A 244 7.03 -16.86 -24.24
CA HIS A 244 7.70 -17.21 -22.98
C HIS A 244 8.87 -18.18 -23.22
N SER A 245 10.10 -17.65 -23.26
CA SER A 245 11.32 -18.48 -23.21
C SER A 245 11.30 -19.39 -21.98
N PRO A 246 11.78 -20.65 -22.07
CA PRO A 246 11.93 -21.54 -20.91
C PRO A 246 12.67 -20.88 -19.75
N GLY A 247 13.69 -20.04 -20.05
CA GLY A 247 14.43 -19.30 -19.03
C GLY A 247 13.57 -18.32 -18.23
N HIS A 248 12.58 -17.67 -18.86
CA HIS A 248 11.65 -16.79 -18.16
C HIS A 248 10.70 -17.57 -17.24
N LEU A 249 10.27 -18.77 -17.63
CA LEU A 249 9.43 -19.61 -16.77
C LEU A 249 10.20 -20.14 -15.56
N VAL A 250 11.45 -20.57 -15.76
CA VAL A 250 12.32 -20.99 -14.65
C VAL A 250 12.60 -19.82 -13.71
N ALA A 251 12.90 -18.64 -14.24
CA ALA A 251 13.13 -17.46 -13.42
C ALA A 251 11.87 -17.01 -12.66
N LEU A 252 10.68 -17.12 -13.26
CA LEU A 252 9.40 -16.86 -12.59
C LEU A 252 9.09 -17.91 -11.52
N ALA A 253 9.36 -19.19 -11.78
CA ALA A 253 9.24 -20.24 -10.77
C ALA A 253 10.19 -19.99 -9.59
N GLY A 254 11.44 -19.64 -9.86
CA GLY A 254 12.42 -19.23 -8.85
C GLY A 254 11.94 -18.04 -8.03
N LEU A 255 11.42 -16.99 -8.67
CA LEU A 255 10.83 -15.84 -7.97
C LEU A 255 9.62 -16.24 -7.11
N THR A 256 8.78 -17.17 -7.59
CA THR A 256 7.62 -17.68 -6.84
C THR A 256 8.06 -18.40 -5.57
N VAL A 257 9.08 -19.26 -5.68
CA VAL A 257 9.67 -19.97 -4.52
C VAL A 257 10.29 -18.97 -3.55
N VAL A 258 11.11 -18.02 -4.03
CA VAL A 258 11.70 -16.97 -3.20
C VAL A 258 10.61 -16.18 -2.47
N CYS A 259 9.53 -15.81 -3.15
CA CYS A 259 8.42 -15.09 -2.53
C CYS A 259 7.72 -15.93 -1.46
N GLY A 260 7.43 -17.20 -1.75
CA GLY A 260 6.76 -18.12 -0.81
C GLY A 260 7.58 -18.33 0.46
N VAL A 261 8.89 -18.57 0.31
CA VAL A 261 9.82 -18.67 1.45
C VAL A 261 9.89 -17.35 2.22
N SER A 262 10.03 -16.23 1.50
CA SER A 262 10.13 -14.90 2.12
C SER A 262 8.88 -14.52 2.93
N ALA A 263 7.70 -14.90 2.47
CA ALA A 263 6.44 -14.66 3.18
C ALA A 263 6.35 -15.41 4.52
N LEU A 264 7.05 -16.54 4.66
CA LEU A 264 7.10 -17.35 5.88
C LEU A 264 8.23 -16.93 6.84
N LEU A 265 9.19 -16.11 6.41
CA LEU A 265 10.34 -15.72 7.24
C LEU A 265 9.91 -15.07 8.55
N TRP A 266 8.89 -14.20 8.52
CA TRP A 266 8.46 -13.49 9.72
C TRP A 266 7.73 -14.38 10.73
N PRO A 267 6.73 -15.20 10.33
CA PRO A 267 6.16 -16.21 11.22
C PRO A 267 7.20 -17.18 11.80
N VAL A 268 8.16 -17.63 10.98
CA VAL A 268 9.25 -18.53 11.43
C VAL A 268 10.18 -17.81 12.41
N ALA A 269 10.47 -16.53 12.20
CA ALA A 269 11.26 -15.74 13.14
C ALA A 269 10.55 -15.56 14.50
N ALA A 270 9.24 -15.32 14.48
CA ALA A 270 8.42 -15.24 15.69
C ALA A 270 8.45 -16.57 16.46
N TRP A 271 8.28 -17.68 15.75
CA TRP A 271 8.39 -19.01 16.34
C TRP A 271 9.77 -19.27 16.93
N ALA A 272 10.84 -19.03 16.17
CA ALA A 272 12.21 -19.26 16.63
C ALA A 272 12.58 -18.42 17.86
N ALA A 273 12.07 -17.18 17.95
CA ALA A 273 12.36 -16.28 19.07
C ALA A 273 11.53 -16.57 20.32
N THR A 274 10.31 -17.07 20.17
CA THR A 274 9.38 -17.29 21.29
C THR A 274 9.28 -18.75 21.75
N GLY A 275 9.70 -19.69 20.91
CA GLY A 275 9.48 -21.13 21.10
C GLY A 275 8.07 -21.59 20.76
N ASP A 276 7.14 -20.70 20.40
CA ASP A 276 5.75 -21.01 20.10
C ASP A 276 5.47 -20.93 18.59
N ILE A 277 5.14 -22.07 17.97
CA ILE A 277 4.86 -22.16 16.52
C ILE A 277 3.66 -21.30 16.10
N GLU A 278 2.74 -21.05 17.03
CA GLU A 278 1.55 -20.24 16.80
C GLU A 278 1.76 -18.77 17.14
N ALA A 279 2.98 -18.35 17.50
CA ALA A 279 3.22 -17.01 18.04
C ALA A 279 2.74 -15.87 17.14
N TYR A 280 2.98 -16.01 15.83
CA TYR A 280 2.51 -15.03 14.85
C TYR A 280 0.98 -15.00 14.76
N THR A 281 0.34 -16.17 14.66
CA THR A 281 -1.12 -16.27 14.57
C THR A 281 -1.80 -15.75 15.83
N LYS A 282 -1.33 -16.14 17.02
CA LYS A 282 -1.82 -15.62 18.31
C LYS A 282 -1.73 -14.10 18.37
N THR A 283 -0.59 -13.55 17.95
CA THR A 283 -0.37 -12.10 17.91
C THR A 283 -1.34 -11.39 16.96
N GLU A 284 -1.59 -11.93 15.76
CA GLU A 284 -2.49 -11.35 14.77
C GLU A 284 -3.99 -11.47 15.17
N THR A 285 -4.36 -12.50 15.93
CA THR A 285 -5.74 -12.71 16.38
C THR A 285 -6.16 -11.81 17.54
N VAL A 286 -5.21 -11.37 18.39
CA VAL A 286 -5.53 -10.52 19.55
C VAL A 286 -6.18 -9.20 19.14
N TRP A 287 -5.77 -8.63 18.00
CA TRP A 287 -6.36 -7.42 17.43
C TRP A 287 -7.84 -7.54 17.04
N ARG A 288 -8.38 -8.75 17.03
CA ARG A 288 -9.79 -9.06 16.69
C ARG A 288 -10.62 -9.44 17.89
N GLY A 289 -9.98 -9.79 19.01
CA GLY A 289 -10.63 -10.33 20.21
C GLY A 289 -11.15 -11.77 20.10
N HIS A 290 -11.06 -12.41 18.92
CA HIS A 290 -11.58 -13.77 18.65
C HIS A 290 -10.68 -14.55 17.68
N ASP A 291 -10.92 -15.85 17.56
CA ASP A 291 -10.19 -16.76 16.68
C ASP A 291 -10.29 -16.38 15.18
N LEU A 292 -9.25 -16.74 14.42
CA LEU A 292 -9.23 -16.55 12.97
C LEU A 292 -10.15 -17.57 12.28
N VAL A 293 -11.39 -17.16 12.05
CA VAL A 293 -12.32 -17.88 11.17
C VAL A 293 -12.36 -17.18 9.81
N PRO A 294 -11.90 -17.80 8.70
CA PRO A 294 -11.88 -17.16 7.40
C PRO A 294 -13.27 -16.64 6.99
N PHE A 295 -13.30 -15.48 6.35
CA PHE A 295 -14.50 -14.77 5.85
C PHE A 295 -15.52 -14.31 6.90
N ARG A 296 -15.65 -15.00 8.04
CA ARG A 296 -16.62 -14.69 9.09
C ARG A 296 -16.65 -13.20 9.49
N PRO A 297 -15.51 -12.50 9.68
CA PRO A 297 -15.52 -11.07 10.03
C PRO A 297 -16.29 -10.18 9.04
N TRP A 298 -16.30 -10.53 7.75
CA TRP A 298 -17.05 -9.78 6.74
C TRP A 298 -18.57 -9.94 6.89
N PHE A 299 -19.02 -11.12 7.31
CA PHE A 299 -20.43 -11.37 7.61
C PHE A 299 -20.85 -10.68 8.90
N ASP A 300 -20.04 -10.80 9.96
CA ASP A 300 -20.30 -10.16 11.25
C ASP A 300 -20.42 -8.63 11.07
N THR A 301 -19.43 -8.00 10.42
CA THR A 301 -19.50 -6.56 10.11
C THR A 301 -20.66 -6.21 9.18
N GLY A 302 -20.99 -7.08 8.22
CA GLY A 302 -22.14 -6.90 7.36
C GLY A 302 -23.45 -6.82 8.16
N VAL A 303 -23.65 -7.75 9.09
CA VAL A 303 -24.83 -7.78 9.98
C VAL A 303 -24.87 -6.55 10.87
N ASP A 304 -23.73 -6.13 11.42
CA ASP A 304 -23.65 -4.94 12.26
C ASP A 304 -24.03 -3.65 11.51
N LEU A 305 -23.64 -3.53 10.23
CA LEU A 305 -23.87 -2.33 9.42
C LEU A 305 -25.24 -2.31 8.71
N PHE A 306 -25.72 -3.48 8.26
CA PHE A 306 -26.88 -3.57 7.36
C PHE A 306 -28.01 -4.46 7.91
N GLY A 307 -27.87 -4.98 9.12
CA GLY A 307 -28.85 -5.85 9.76
C GLY A 307 -28.77 -7.32 9.29
N PRO A 308 -29.57 -8.22 9.87
CA PRO A 308 -29.40 -9.67 9.75
C PRO A 308 -29.63 -10.23 8.34
N VAL A 309 -30.38 -9.53 7.49
CA VAL A 309 -30.69 -10.00 6.12
C VAL A 309 -29.72 -9.39 5.11
N LEU A 310 -29.70 -8.06 4.98
CA LEU A 310 -28.83 -7.38 4.03
C LEU A 310 -27.35 -7.54 4.40
N GLY A 311 -27.03 -7.66 5.68
CA GLY A 311 -25.68 -7.87 6.16
C GLY A 311 -25.06 -9.19 5.75
N ILE A 312 -25.83 -10.28 5.79
CA ILE A 312 -25.37 -11.59 5.28
C ILE A 312 -25.11 -11.52 3.77
N LEU A 313 -25.92 -10.73 3.04
CA LEU A 313 -25.77 -10.58 1.60
C LEU A 313 -24.63 -9.62 1.20
N ALA A 314 -24.23 -8.70 2.09
CA ALA A 314 -23.29 -7.63 1.78
C ALA A 314 -21.92 -8.12 1.26
N PRO A 315 -21.26 -9.14 1.84
CA PRO A 315 -20.02 -9.69 1.29
C PRO A 315 -20.19 -10.26 -0.12
N PHE A 316 -21.31 -10.91 -0.43
CA PHE A 316 -21.58 -11.44 -1.77
C PHE A 316 -21.77 -10.31 -2.80
N PHE A 317 -22.52 -9.27 -2.45
CA PHE A 317 -22.67 -8.09 -3.31
C PHE A 317 -21.32 -7.41 -3.55
N PHE A 318 -20.51 -7.26 -2.51
CA PHE A 318 -19.18 -6.68 -2.61
C PHE A 318 -18.26 -7.50 -3.54
N VAL A 319 -18.21 -8.83 -3.35
CA VAL A 319 -17.44 -9.74 -4.21
C VAL A 319 -17.94 -9.70 -5.65
N GLY A 320 -19.27 -9.69 -5.85
CA GLY A 320 -19.88 -9.58 -7.17
C GLY A 320 -19.49 -8.28 -7.89
N LEU A 321 -19.60 -7.15 -7.19
CA LEU A 321 -19.21 -5.85 -7.74
C LEU A 321 -17.72 -5.78 -8.06
N PHE A 322 -16.86 -6.31 -7.16
CA PHE A 322 -15.43 -6.36 -7.40
C PHE A 322 -15.08 -7.26 -8.59
N ALA A 323 -15.76 -8.40 -8.75
CA ALA A 323 -15.59 -9.26 -9.91
C ALA A 323 -16.00 -8.53 -11.20
N LEU A 324 -17.16 -7.87 -11.22
CA LEU A 324 -17.60 -7.06 -12.37
C LEU A 324 -16.57 -5.97 -12.73
N LEU A 325 -16.00 -5.29 -11.73
CA LEU A 325 -14.92 -4.34 -11.93
C LEU A 325 -13.69 -5.02 -12.53
N LEU A 326 -13.25 -6.16 -11.99
CA LEU A 326 -12.06 -6.89 -12.44
C LEU A 326 -12.17 -7.44 -13.87
N PHE A 327 -13.40 -7.72 -14.32
CA PHE A 327 -13.72 -8.16 -15.68
C PHE A 327 -14.15 -7.01 -16.61
N SER A 328 -14.22 -5.78 -16.11
CA SER A 328 -14.56 -4.62 -16.92
C SER A 328 -13.51 -4.37 -18.02
N PRO A 329 -13.89 -3.83 -19.19
CA PRO A 329 -12.96 -3.55 -20.27
C PRO A 329 -11.76 -2.67 -19.87
N PRO A 330 -11.90 -1.61 -19.04
CA PRO A 330 -10.76 -0.83 -18.58
C PRO A 330 -9.76 -1.64 -17.76
N VAL A 331 -10.24 -2.45 -16.81
CA VAL A 331 -9.37 -3.26 -15.95
C VAL A 331 -8.75 -4.44 -16.71
N ALA A 332 -9.47 -5.00 -17.69
CA ALA A 332 -8.92 -6.01 -18.60
C ALA A 332 -7.68 -5.52 -19.36
N ARG A 333 -7.61 -4.23 -19.70
CA ARG A 333 -6.44 -3.60 -20.37
C ARG A 333 -5.23 -3.47 -19.45
N LEU A 334 -5.39 -3.67 -18.14
CA LEU A 334 -4.26 -3.68 -17.21
C LEU A 334 -3.35 -4.92 -17.38
N GLY A 335 -3.74 -5.87 -18.23
CA GLY A 335 -2.99 -7.11 -18.40
C GLY A 335 -3.20 -8.09 -17.25
N VAL A 336 -2.69 -9.30 -17.44
CA VAL A 336 -2.94 -10.42 -16.52
C VAL A 336 -2.22 -10.22 -15.18
N GLU A 337 -1.02 -9.65 -15.18
CA GLU A 337 -0.19 -9.47 -13.99
C GLU A 337 -0.90 -8.61 -12.94
N LEU A 338 -1.37 -7.41 -13.32
CA LEU A 338 -2.01 -6.49 -12.37
C LEU A 338 -3.41 -6.94 -11.97
N ARG A 339 -4.14 -7.62 -12.86
CA ARG A 339 -5.44 -8.21 -12.53
C ARG A 339 -5.31 -9.35 -11.53
N LEU A 340 -4.33 -10.24 -11.73
CA LEU A 340 -4.02 -11.29 -10.76
C LEU A 340 -3.60 -10.70 -9.42
N TRP A 341 -2.81 -9.62 -9.41
CA TRP A 341 -2.46 -8.93 -8.18
C TRP A 341 -3.72 -8.44 -7.44
N CYS A 342 -4.59 -7.70 -8.13
CA CYS A 342 -5.81 -7.18 -7.53
C CYS A 342 -6.73 -8.31 -7.01
N ALA A 343 -6.86 -9.40 -7.77
CA ALA A 343 -7.64 -10.56 -7.37
C ALA A 343 -7.08 -11.27 -6.14
N CYS A 344 -5.77 -11.56 -6.14
CA CYS A 344 -5.11 -12.26 -5.03
C CYS A 344 -5.09 -11.41 -3.76
N TYR A 345 -4.82 -10.11 -3.90
CA TYR A 345 -4.82 -9.19 -2.76
C TYR A 345 -6.23 -9.02 -2.17
N MET A 346 -7.26 -8.85 -3.00
CA MET A 346 -8.64 -8.80 -2.51
C MET A 346 -9.06 -10.12 -1.88
N GLY A 347 -8.71 -11.26 -2.49
CA GLY A 347 -8.94 -12.58 -1.90
C GLY A 347 -8.30 -12.70 -0.53
N TYR A 348 -7.03 -12.30 -0.38
CA TYR A 348 -6.34 -12.27 0.91
C TYR A 348 -7.06 -11.39 1.94
N LEU A 349 -7.55 -10.21 1.57
CA LEU A 349 -8.36 -9.37 2.47
C LEU A 349 -9.70 -10.04 2.83
N LEU A 350 -10.37 -10.72 1.90
CA LEU A 350 -11.62 -11.43 2.19
C LEU A 350 -11.40 -12.61 3.15
N LEU A 351 -10.31 -13.35 2.98
CA LEU A 351 -9.97 -14.48 3.84
C LEU A 351 -9.58 -14.00 5.24
N PHE A 352 -8.71 -13.00 5.31
CA PHE A 352 -8.00 -12.69 6.54
C PHE A 352 -8.34 -11.33 7.13
N LEU A 353 -8.79 -10.31 6.42
CA LEU A 353 -9.03 -9.00 7.05
C LEU A 353 -10.23 -9.05 8.00
N HIS A 354 -10.10 -8.44 9.18
CA HIS A 354 -11.24 -8.08 10.03
C HIS A 354 -11.67 -6.66 9.65
N PRO A 355 -12.84 -6.45 9.02
CA PRO A 355 -13.25 -5.12 8.61
C PRO A 355 -13.40 -4.17 9.80
N GLN A 356 -12.80 -2.99 9.70
CA GLN A 356 -12.84 -1.94 10.72
C GLN A 356 -12.50 -0.59 10.09
N THR A 357 -12.34 0.46 10.89
CA THR A 357 -11.98 1.80 10.39
C THR A 357 -10.68 1.82 9.56
N SER A 358 -9.74 0.91 9.87
CA SER A 358 -8.49 0.73 9.13
C SER A 358 -8.63 0.01 7.79
N THR A 359 -9.79 -0.57 7.45
CA THR A 359 -10.00 -1.29 6.18
C THR A 359 -9.66 -0.44 4.97
N PHE A 360 -10.05 0.84 4.97
CA PHE A 360 -9.84 1.70 3.81
C PHE A 360 -8.35 1.88 3.47
N ARG A 361 -7.45 2.00 4.47
CA ARG A 361 -6.00 2.07 4.21
C ARG A 361 -5.45 0.76 3.65
N MET A 362 -6.04 -0.38 4.03
CA MET A 362 -5.65 -1.70 3.51
C MET A 362 -6.05 -1.88 2.05
N LEU A 363 -6.91 -1.02 1.48
CA LEU A 363 -7.24 -1.05 0.05
C LEU A 363 -6.21 -0.32 -0.82
N LEU A 364 -5.29 0.46 -0.24
CA LEU A 364 -4.32 1.25 -1.00
C LEU A 364 -3.39 0.41 -1.91
N PRO A 365 -3.01 -0.84 -1.58
CA PRO A 365 -2.30 -1.73 -2.49
C PRO A 365 -3.09 -2.14 -3.76
N LEU A 366 -4.39 -1.84 -3.85
CA LEU A 366 -5.18 -1.92 -5.08
C LEU A 366 -5.02 -0.69 -5.99
N PHE A 367 -3.96 0.11 -5.79
CA PHE A 367 -3.62 1.24 -6.64
C PHE A 367 -3.61 0.97 -8.15
N PRO A 368 -3.41 -0.26 -8.69
CA PRO A 368 -3.54 -0.48 -10.13
C PRO A 368 -4.94 -0.15 -10.70
N LEU A 369 -5.96 -0.07 -9.84
CA LEU A 369 -7.33 0.29 -10.19
C LEU A 369 -7.62 1.80 -10.14
N ALA A 370 -6.60 2.64 -9.84
CA ALA A 370 -6.72 4.09 -9.69
C ALA A 370 -6.85 4.85 -11.02
#